data_AF-A0A959NWE8-F1
#
_entry.id   AF-A0A959NWE8-F1
#
_cell.length_a   1.000
_cell.length_b   1.000
_cell.length_c   1.000
_cell.angle_alpha   90.00
_cell.angle_beta   90.00
_cell.angle_gamma   90.00
#
_symmetry.space_group_name_H-M   'P 1'
#
loop_
_entity.id
_entity.type
_entity.pdbx_description
1 polymer ?
#
loop_
_entity_poly.entity_id
_entity_poly.type
_entity_poly.pdbx_seq_one_letter_code
_entity_poly.pdbx_strand_id
1 'polypeptide(L)'
;MTEPKKYIDLGTRGKLNKNNKLNDLTGKEWIKFSKSWFIHKPARRKNNEILHPAKYPESLVEEFIKFFSKKNGWILDPFLGTGSTLIAAGNLNRNGIGIELNKNYYEISKNRIENSGFSKKCISLKGNSLQLKELLNKNSTTTTPHPPP
;
A
#
# COMPACT_ATOMS: atom_id res chain seq x y z
N MET A 1 -24.57 -14.06 -28.77
CA MET A 1 -23.43 -13.61 -27.95
C MET A 1 -23.94 -13.37 -26.54
N THR A 2 -23.50 -14.16 -25.56
CA THR A 2 -23.89 -14.00 -24.15
C THR A 2 -23.14 -12.82 -23.53
N GLU A 3 -23.85 -11.89 -22.89
CA GLU A 3 -23.22 -10.78 -22.18
C GLU A 3 -22.21 -11.30 -21.13
N PRO A 4 -21.03 -10.68 -21.00
CA PRO A 4 -20.07 -11.07 -19.97
C PRO A 4 -20.70 -10.86 -18.58
N LYS A 5 -20.68 -11.92 -17.75
CA LYS A 5 -21.20 -11.86 -16.37
C LYS A 5 -20.56 -10.68 -15.61
N LYS A 6 -21.41 -9.73 -15.21
CA LYS A 6 -21.08 -8.51 -14.44
C LYS A 6 -20.40 -8.80 -13.09
N TYR A 7 -20.62 -9.99 -12.54
CA TYR A 7 -20.10 -10.41 -11.24
C TYR A 7 -19.25 -11.67 -11.32
N ILE A 8 -18.20 -11.73 -10.49
CA ILE A 8 -17.42 -12.93 -10.18
C ILE A 8 -17.91 -13.45 -8.83
N ASP A 9 -18.27 -14.73 -8.77
CA ASP A 9 -18.60 -15.39 -7.51
C ASP A 9 -17.30 -15.83 -6.81
N LEU A 10 -17.06 -15.33 -5.61
CA LEU A 10 -15.90 -15.69 -4.77
C LEU A 10 -16.30 -16.62 -3.61
N GLY A 11 -17.44 -17.31 -3.73
CA GLY A 11 -17.95 -18.24 -2.73
C GLY A 11 -18.36 -17.51 -1.44
N THR A 12 -17.81 -17.96 -0.30
CA THR A 12 -18.16 -17.42 1.03
C THR A 12 -17.87 -15.93 1.19
N ARG A 13 -16.86 -15.40 0.47
CA ARG A 13 -16.50 -13.98 0.44
C ARG A 13 -17.55 -13.09 -0.25
N GLY A 14 -18.40 -13.67 -1.10
CA GLY A 14 -19.48 -12.99 -1.83
C GLY A 14 -19.13 -12.65 -3.27
N LYS A 15 -19.92 -11.75 -3.87
CA LYS A 15 -19.81 -11.40 -5.29
C LYS A 15 -18.97 -10.13 -5.49
N LEU A 16 -18.02 -10.19 -6.43
CA LEU A 16 -17.19 -9.06 -6.87
C LEU A 16 -17.75 -8.50 -8.18
N ASN A 17 -17.94 -7.18 -8.24
CA ASN A 17 -18.34 -6.50 -9.47
C ASN A 17 -17.12 -6.23 -10.37
N LYS A 18 -17.08 -6.81 -11.58
CA LYS A 18 -15.96 -6.61 -12.52
C LYS A 18 -15.81 -5.16 -12.98
N ASN A 19 -16.91 -4.41 -12.98
CA ASN A 19 -16.94 -3.03 -13.44
C ASN A 19 -16.45 -2.03 -12.37
N ASN A 20 -16.20 -2.49 -11.14
CA ASN A 20 -15.59 -1.63 -10.12
C ASN A 20 -14.14 -1.36 -10.50
N LYS A 21 -13.81 -0.10 -10.83
CA LYS A 21 -12.45 0.31 -11.20
C LYS A 21 -11.58 0.68 -9.99
N LEU A 22 -12.18 0.97 -8.84
CA LEU A 22 -11.50 1.49 -7.66
C LEU A 22 -10.82 0.39 -6.83
N ASN A 23 -11.55 -0.68 -6.53
CA ASN A 23 -11.08 -1.72 -5.61
C ASN A 23 -11.68 -3.11 -5.90
N ASP A 24 -11.17 -4.12 -5.20
CA ASP A 24 -11.58 -5.52 -5.32
C ASP A 24 -12.47 -5.98 -4.16
N LEU A 25 -13.30 -5.07 -3.61
CA LEU A 25 -14.19 -5.33 -2.49
C LEU A 25 -15.54 -5.93 -2.96
N THR A 26 -16.04 -6.90 -2.20
CA THR A 26 -17.42 -7.39 -2.37
C THR A 26 -18.42 -6.43 -1.72
N GLY A 27 -19.72 -6.57 -2.05
CA GLY A 27 -20.77 -5.75 -1.43
C GLY A 27 -20.78 -5.85 0.11
N LYS A 28 -20.48 -7.03 0.67
CA LYS A 28 -20.35 -7.23 2.11
C LYS A 28 -19.19 -6.43 2.70
N GLU A 29 -18.05 -6.40 2.01
CA GLU A 29 -16.88 -5.65 2.46
C GLU A 29 -17.09 -4.13 2.34
N TRP A 30 -17.78 -3.67 1.31
CA TRP A 30 -18.13 -2.25 1.12
C TRP A 30 -18.97 -1.68 2.26
N ILE A 31 -19.90 -2.46 2.83
CA ILE A 31 -20.71 -2.06 4.00
C ILE A 31 -19.83 -1.74 5.23
N LYS A 32 -18.63 -2.33 5.33
CA LYS A 32 -17.69 -1.98 6.41
C LYS A 32 -17.28 -0.50 6.30
N PHE A 33 -17.04 -0.03 5.08
CA PHE A 33 -16.56 1.33 4.81
C PHE A 33 -17.66 2.40 4.83
N SER A 34 -18.94 2.01 4.88
CA SER A 34 -20.03 2.95 5.11
C SER A 34 -20.23 3.32 6.58
N LYS A 35 -19.41 2.76 7.49
CA LYS A 35 -19.44 3.11 8.92
C LYS A 35 -18.57 4.35 9.16
N SER A 36 -19.06 5.27 9.99
CA SER A 36 -18.33 6.50 10.34
C SER A 36 -17.16 6.30 11.31
N TRP A 37 -17.00 5.10 11.88
CA TRP A 37 -15.94 4.82 12.86
C TRP A 37 -15.46 3.36 12.78
N PHE A 38 -14.17 3.15 13.07
CA PHE A 38 -13.50 1.86 13.01
C PHE A 38 -12.69 1.61 14.27
N ILE A 39 -12.80 0.41 14.85
CA ILE A 39 -11.91 -0.03 15.94
C ILE A 39 -10.70 -0.72 15.34
N HIS A 40 -9.54 -0.09 15.47
CA HIS A 40 -8.27 -0.71 15.13
C HIS A 40 -7.60 -1.24 16.40
N LYS A 41 -7.39 -2.55 16.47
CA LYS A 41 -6.62 -3.21 17.53
C LYS A 41 -5.26 -3.65 16.97
N PRO A 42 -4.29 -2.72 16.85
CA PRO A 42 -2.99 -3.08 16.32
C PRO A 42 -2.26 -4.07 17.23
N ALA A 43 -1.40 -4.90 16.65
CA ALA A 43 -0.53 -5.77 17.44
C ALA A 43 0.35 -4.94 18.38
N ARG A 44 0.70 -5.51 19.53
CA ARG A 44 1.58 -4.86 20.50
C ARG A 44 2.93 -4.58 19.83
N ARG A 45 3.36 -3.32 19.84
CA ARG A 45 4.66 -2.91 19.32
C ARG A 45 5.79 -3.61 20.09
N LYS A 46 6.83 -4.05 19.38
CA LYS A 46 8.02 -4.63 20.03
C LYS A 46 8.85 -3.50 20.65
N ASN A 47 9.59 -3.78 21.73
CA ASN A 47 10.35 -2.76 22.47
C ASN A 47 11.33 -1.95 21.59
N ASN A 48 11.92 -2.56 20.55
CA ASN A 48 12.81 -1.87 19.61
C ASN A 48 12.08 -0.95 18.62
N GLU A 49 10.77 -1.07 18.45
CA GLU A 49 9.98 -0.19 17.57
C GLU A 49 9.63 1.14 18.25
N ILE A 50 9.82 1.26 19.57
CA ILE A 50 9.50 2.46 20.37
C ILE A 50 10.44 3.63 20.04
N LEU A 51 11.64 3.35 19.49
CA LEU A 51 12.60 4.37 19.01
C LEU A 51 12.07 5.24 17.86
N HIS A 52 10.91 4.92 17.30
CA HIS A 52 10.30 5.65 16.19
C HIS A 52 8.97 6.26 16.63
N PRO A 53 8.98 7.49 17.17
CA PRO A 53 7.80 8.10 17.74
C PRO A 53 6.75 8.29 16.64
N ALA A 54 5.55 7.75 16.87
CA ALA A 54 4.34 8.01 16.09
C ALA A 54 4.21 7.40 14.67
N LYS A 55 4.59 6.13 14.45
CA LYS A 55 4.13 5.42 13.23
C LYS A 55 2.63 5.06 13.31
N TYR A 56 1.89 5.33 12.22
CA TYR A 56 0.53 4.80 12.07
C TYR A 56 0.55 3.27 12.04
N PRO A 57 -0.45 2.58 12.63
CA PRO A 57 -0.58 1.14 12.50
C PRO A 57 -0.72 0.72 11.04
N GLU A 58 0.01 -0.31 10.64
CA GLU A 58 -0.01 -0.84 9.29
C GLU A 58 -1.41 -1.33 8.91
N SER A 59 -2.15 -1.93 9.85
CA SER A 59 -3.54 -2.38 9.65
C SER A 59 -4.49 -1.25 9.27
N LEU A 60 -4.29 -0.03 9.81
CA LEU A 60 -5.08 1.13 9.44
C LEU A 60 -4.79 1.54 7.99
N VAL A 61 -3.51 1.59 7.64
CA VAL A 61 -3.08 1.97 6.27
C VAL A 61 -3.54 0.93 5.24
N GLU A 62 -3.54 -0.36 5.61
CA GLU A 62 -4.07 -1.44 4.79
C GLU A 62 -5.55 -1.22 4.44
N GLU A 63 -6.39 -0.77 5.38
CA GLU A 63 -7.80 -0.51 5.08
C GLU A 63 -7.95 0.57 4.00
N PHE A 64 -7.20 1.67 4.10
CA PHE A 64 -7.20 2.73 3.10
C PHE A 64 -6.67 2.26 1.75
N ILE A 65 -5.53 1.56 1.72
CA ILE A 65 -4.97 1.01 0.47
C ILE A 65 -5.97 0.04 -0.16
N LYS A 66 -6.60 -0.84 0.62
CA LYS A 66 -7.58 -1.81 0.10
C LYS A 66 -8.81 -1.10 -0.48
N PHE A 67 -9.22 0.02 0.09
CA PHE A 67 -10.37 0.79 -0.37
C PHE A 67 -10.07 1.61 -1.63
N PHE A 68 -8.89 2.22 -1.74
CA PHE A 68 -8.53 3.13 -2.83
C PHE A 68 -7.69 2.47 -3.95
N SER A 69 -7.41 1.17 -3.86
CA SER A 69 -6.60 0.48 -4.87
C SER A 69 -7.05 -0.95 -5.15
N LYS A 70 -6.76 -1.40 -6.36
CA LYS A 70 -6.79 -2.81 -6.74
C LYS A 70 -5.50 -3.54 -6.40
N LYS A 71 -5.58 -4.87 -6.31
CA LYS A 71 -4.41 -5.74 -6.25
C LYS A 71 -3.47 -5.44 -7.43
N ASN A 72 -2.16 -5.49 -7.19
CA ASN A 72 -1.11 -5.12 -8.14
C ASN A 72 -1.10 -3.64 -8.57
N GLY A 73 -1.98 -2.79 -8.02
CA GLY A 73 -1.92 -1.34 -8.22
C GLY A 73 -0.66 -0.73 -7.60
N TRP A 74 -0.38 0.53 -7.98
CA TRP A 74 0.74 1.31 -7.45
C TRP A 74 0.27 2.26 -6.35
N ILE A 75 1.03 2.32 -5.26
CA ILE A 75 0.85 3.25 -4.15
C ILE A 75 2.04 4.21 -4.15
N LEU A 76 1.77 5.51 -4.07
CA LEU A 76 2.80 6.53 -3.92
C LEU A 76 2.62 7.23 -2.57
N ASP A 77 3.67 7.26 -1.77
CA ASP A 77 3.72 8.01 -0.52
C ASP A 77 4.84 9.06 -0.56
N PRO A 78 4.53 10.37 -0.72
CA PRO A 78 5.54 11.42 -0.77
C PRO A 78 6.16 11.76 0.59
N PHE A 79 5.63 11.23 1.69
CA PHE A 79 6.06 11.50 3.07
C PHE A 79 6.14 10.19 3.86
N LEU A 80 6.93 9.26 3.35
CA LEU A 80 6.95 7.86 3.76
C LEU A 80 7.22 7.66 5.27
N GLY A 81 8.01 8.55 5.87
CA GLY A 81 8.46 8.42 7.25
C GLY A 81 9.17 7.08 7.46
N THR A 82 8.69 6.30 8.42
CA THR A 82 9.30 4.99 8.76
C THR A 82 8.79 3.83 7.90
N GLY A 83 7.97 4.07 6.87
CA GLY A 83 7.64 3.04 5.88
C GLY A 83 6.36 2.25 6.11
N SER A 84 5.48 2.64 7.03
CA SER A 84 4.22 1.90 7.27
C SER A 84 3.38 1.71 6.01
N THR A 85 3.34 2.71 5.12
CA THR A 85 2.59 2.65 3.85
C THR A 85 3.10 1.58 2.91
N LEU A 86 4.43 1.42 2.79
CA LEU A 86 5.02 0.42 1.91
C LEU A 86 4.89 -1.00 2.47
N ILE A 87 4.96 -1.16 3.79
CA ILE A 87 4.65 -2.46 4.43
C ILE A 87 3.19 -2.84 4.19
N ALA A 88 2.26 -1.92 4.40
CA ALA A 88 0.83 -2.13 4.14
C ALA A 88 0.55 -2.46 2.65
N ALA A 89 1.20 -1.75 1.73
CA ALA A 89 1.10 -2.03 0.30
C ALA A 89 1.59 -3.44 -0.04
N GLY A 90 2.75 -3.84 0.49
CA GLY A 90 3.33 -5.17 0.31
C GLY A 90 2.45 -6.29 0.86
N ASN A 91 1.93 -6.14 2.09
CA ASN A 91 1.00 -7.09 2.72
C ASN A 91 -0.25 -7.32 1.87
N LEU A 92 -0.72 -6.26 1.21
CA LEU A 92 -1.87 -6.32 0.32
C LEU A 92 -1.51 -6.72 -1.12
N ASN A 93 -0.26 -7.04 -1.42
CA ASN A 93 0.20 -7.36 -2.77
C ASN A 93 -0.09 -6.23 -3.78
N ARG A 94 0.28 -5.01 -3.40
CA ARG A 94 0.40 -3.82 -4.25
C ARG A 94 1.89 -3.51 -4.47
N ASN A 95 2.16 -2.73 -5.50
CA ASN A 95 3.47 -2.11 -5.70
C ASN A 95 3.48 -0.76 -4.98
N GLY A 96 4.65 -0.30 -4.55
CA GLY A 96 4.76 0.91 -3.75
C GLY A 96 6.03 1.70 -4.00
N ILE A 97 5.92 3.01 -4.04
CA ILE A 97 7.04 3.95 -4.02
C ILE A 97 6.81 4.90 -2.87
N GLY A 98 7.81 5.07 -2.02
CA GLY A 98 7.77 6.02 -0.93
C GLY A 98 8.98 6.94 -0.99
N ILE A 99 8.77 8.23 -0.72
CA ILE A 99 9.83 9.24 -0.69
C ILE A 99 9.96 9.75 0.73
N GLU A 100 11.20 9.84 1.20
CA GLU A 100 11.52 10.41 2.49
C GLU A 100 12.72 11.34 2.40
N LEU A 101 12.58 12.55 2.95
CA LEU A 101 13.61 13.57 2.92
C LEU A 101 14.64 13.36 4.03
N ASN A 102 14.18 12.96 5.22
CA ASN A 102 15.03 12.76 6.38
C ASN A 102 15.81 11.44 6.24
N LYS A 103 17.14 11.54 6.24
CA LYS A 103 18.02 10.37 6.11
C LYS A 103 17.73 9.28 7.15
N ASN A 104 17.47 9.65 8.40
CA ASN A 104 17.27 8.66 9.46
C ASN A 104 15.99 7.85 9.22
N TYR A 105 14.88 8.53 8.91
CA TYR A 105 13.61 7.84 8.60
C TYR A 105 13.69 7.02 7.31
N TYR A 106 14.40 7.53 6.31
CA TYR A 106 14.68 6.77 5.09
C TYR A 106 15.40 5.45 5.39
N GLU A 107 16.51 5.46 6.14
CA GLU A 107 17.26 4.23 6.46
C GLU A 107 16.40 3.24 7.26
N ILE A 108 15.57 3.73 8.19
CA ILE A 108 14.61 2.89 8.92
C ILE A 108 13.62 2.24 7.96
N SER A 109 13.00 3.03 7.08
CA SER A 109 12.02 2.53 6.10
C SER A 109 12.63 1.48 5.17
N LYS A 110 13.85 1.74 4.68
CA LYS A 110 14.59 0.85 3.79
C LYS A 110 14.85 -0.50 4.46
N ASN A 111 15.42 -0.50 5.66
CA ASN A 111 15.69 -1.72 6.44
C ASN A 111 14.40 -2.52 6.69
N ARG A 112 13.28 -1.85 6.99
CA ARG A 112 11.99 -2.52 7.18
C ARG A 112 11.48 -3.20 5.91
N ILE A 113 11.60 -2.53 4.77
CA ILE A 113 11.16 -3.07 3.47
C ILE A 113 12.02 -4.26 3.06
N GLU A 114 13.34 -4.17 3.25
CA GLU A 114 14.26 -5.28 2.98
C GLU A 114 13.94 -6.49 3.88
N ASN A 115 13.74 -6.28 5.18
CA ASN A 115 13.42 -7.34 6.14
C ASN A 115 12.01 -7.94 5.97
N SER A 116 11.10 -7.26 5.27
CA SER A 116 9.75 -7.77 5.01
C SER A 116 9.64 -8.62 3.74
N GLY A 117 10.69 -8.66 2.91
CA GLY A 117 10.68 -9.39 1.63
C GLY A 117 9.92 -8.66 0.51
N PHE A 118 9.51 -7.40 0.72
CA PHE A 118 8.76 -6.61 -0.26
C PHE A 118 9.63 -5.75 -1.17
N SER A 119 10.95 -5.79 -1.04
CA SER A 119 11.92 -4.96 -1.78
C SER A 119 11.80 -5.04 -3.32
N LYS A 120 11.24 -6.12 -3.86
CA LYS A 120 10.98 -6.25 -5.31
C LYS A 120 9.79 -5.41 -5.80
N LYS A 121 8.83 -5.11 -4.92
CA LYS A 121 7.56 -4.42 -5.27
C LYS A 121 7.45 -3.05 -4.63
N CYS A 122 8.10 -2.86 -3.49
CA CYS A 122 8.04 -1.65 -2.70
C CYS A 122 9.45 -1.05 -2.59
N ILE A 123 9.58 0.22 -2.95
CA ILE A 123 10.85 0.93 -3.03
C ILE A 123 10.76 2.20 -2.19
N SER A 124 11.72 2.39 -1.29
CA SER A 124 11.92 3.65 -0.59
C SER A 124 13.00 4.47 -1.31
N LEU A 125 12.74 5.76 -1.52
CA LEU A 125 13.63 6.70 -2.19
C LEU A 125 13.97 7.84 -1.23
N LYS A 126 15.25 8.15 -1.11
CA LYS A 126 15.70 9.31 -0.35
C LYS A 126 15.65 10.57 -1.21
N GLY A 127 14.91 11.59 -0.80
CA GLY A 127 14.91 12.88 -1.52
C GLY A 127 13.71 13.78 -1.23
N ASN A 128 13.61 14.85 -2.03
CA ASN A 128 12.49 15.78 -1.99
C ASN A 128 11.37 15.28 -2.93
N SER A 129 10.16 15.11 -2.40
CA SER A 129 9.00 14.65 -3.17
C SER A 129 8.60 15.59 -4.32
N LEU A 130 8.96 16.88 -4.26
CA LEU A 130 8.78 17.81 -5.37
C LEU A 130 9.63 17.46 -6.61
N GLN A 131 10.71 16.70 -6.42
CA GLN A 131 11.62 16.26 -7.49
C GLN A 131 11.32 14.82 -7.95
N LEU A 132 10.05 14.38 -7.84
CA LEU A 132 9.62 13.00 -8.13
C LEU A 132 10.14 12.48 -9.48
N LYS A 133 10.03 13.25 -10.57
CA LYS A 133 10.49 12.81 -11.90
C LYS A 133 11.98 12.49 -11.93
N GLU A 134 12.80 13.35 -11.33
CA GLU A 134 14.24 13.16 -11.27
C GLU A 134 14.60 11.96 -10.39
N LEU A 135 13.94 11.83 -9.24
CA LEU A 135 14.11 10.68 -8.34
C LEU A 135 13.74 9.38 -9.04
N LEU A 136 12.61 9.34 -9.74
CA LEU A 136 12.22 8.16 -10.51
C LEU A 136 13.23 7.89 -11.62
N ASN A 137 13.62 8.86 -12.44
CA ASN A 137 14.56 8.65 -13.54
C ASN A 137 15.92 8.11 -13.07
N LYS A 138 16.46 8.65 -11.96
CA LYS A 138 17.70 8.14 -11.34
C LYS A 138 17.60 6.68 -10.89
N ASN A 139 16.39 6.22 -10.58
CA ASN A 139 16.13 4.86 -10.10
C ASN A 139 15.39 3.97 -11.14
N SER A 140 15.09 4.52 -12.33
CA SER A 140 14.30 3.87 -13.38
C SER A 140 15.08 2.81 -14.16
N THR A 141 16.40 2.73 -13.99
CA THR A 141 17.20 1.61 -14.51
C THR A 141 16.88 0.28 -13.81
N THR A 142 16.10 0.29 -12.71
CA THR A 142 15.86 -0.90 -11.89
C THR A 142 14.41 -1.41 -11.96
N THR A 143 13.40 -0.57 -12.20
CA THR A 143 12.00 -1.01 -12.29
C THR A 143 11.13 0.00 -13.04
N THR A 144 10.72 -0.32 -14.27
CA THR A 144 9.65 0.45 -14.93
C THR A 144 8.31 0.13 -14.26
N PRO A 145 7.57 1.13 -13.75
CA PRO A 145 6.23 0.91 -13.22
C PRO A 145 5.26 0.74 -14.38
N HIS A 146 5.08 -0.51 -14.83
CA HIS A 146 4.00 -0.80 -15.77
C HIS A 146 2.66 -0.62 -15.02
N PRO A 147 1.76 0.26 -15.47
CA PRO A 147 0.41 0.30 -14.94
C PRO A 147 -0.26 -1.06 -15.23
N PRO A 148 -1.09 -1.59 -14.31
CA PRO A 148 -1.85 -2.79 -14.59
C PRO A 148 -2.77 -2.57 -15.82
N PRO A 149 -2.95 -3.57 -16.68
CA PRO A 149 -3.82 -3.50 -17.86
C PRO A 149 -5.29 -3.27 -17.49
#